data_AF-A0A6G3CWM1-F1
#
_entry.id   AF-A0A6G3CWM1-F1
#
_cell.length_a   1.000
_cell.length_b   1.000
_cell.length_c   1.000
_cell.angle_alpha   90.00
_cell.angle_beta   90.00
_cell.angle_gamma   90.00
#
_symmetry.space_group_name_H-M   'P 1'
#
loop_
_entity.id
_entity.type
_entity.pdbx_description
1 polymer ?
#
loop_
_entity_poly.entity_id
_entity_poly.type
_entity_poly.pdbx_seq_one_letter_code
_entity_poly.pdbx_strand_id
1 'polypeptide(L)'
;MSEVVGSHDLLLVTLDTLRHDVAVELAAAGRIPHLARHLPGGGWEERHAPGSFTYASHQAMFAGFLPTPASPGPHPRLFAARFAGSETTADGTFVFDTPDLVSGLAAEGYRTVCIGGVGFFNRQGPLGSVLPGMFQESHWEPGFGVASPTSFEEQVARAEKVVAALPREQRLFLFVNVSALHQPNWFHLPGATREAGDSRATHAAALEYVDRHIGRLFAAASSRRRCFAIVCSDHGTAYGDDGYTGHRLGHPAVWTVPYAHFFLEPPVTPEPEAAR
;
A
#
# COMPACT_ATOMS: atom_id res chain seq x y z
N MET A 1 -14.39 8.90 -5.79
CA MET A 1 -14.07 9.09 -4.36
C MET A 1 -15.11 9.91 -3.61
N SER A 2 -15.79 10.87 -4.25
CA SER A 2 -16.91 11.61 -3.65
C SER A 2 -18.04 10.72 -3.09
N GLU A 3 -18.32 9.57 -3.73
CA GLU A 3 -19.30 8.58 -3.23
C GLU A 3 -18.72 7.56 -2.23
N VAL A 4 -17.40 7.52 -2.09
CA VAL A 4 -16.66 6.52 -1.29
C VAL A 4 -16.27 7.08 0.08
N VAL A 5 -15.71 8.29 0.09
CA VAL A 5 -15.33 8.97 1.33
C VAL A 5 -16.61 9.33 2.10
N GLY A 6 -16.63 9.01 3.39
CA GLY A 6 -17.79 9.19 4.27
C GLY A 6 -18.68 7.96 4.39
N SER A 7 -18.56 6.97 3.49
CA SER A 7 -19.41 5.77 3.46
C SER A 7 -18.62 4.46 3.65
N HIS A 8 -17.45 4.33 3.03
CA HIS A 8 -16.64 3.10 3.02
C HIS A 8 -15.47 3.18 4.01
N ASP A 9 -14.94 2.02 4.41
CA ASP A 9 -13.57 1.96 4.95
C ASP A 9 -12.57 2.14 3.78
N LEU A 10 -11.38 2.62 4.10
CA LEU A 10 -10.30 2.86 3.13
C LEU A 10 -9.07 2.07 3.54
N LEU A 11 -8.48 1.34 2.60
CA LEU A 11 -7.22 0.63 2.77
C LEU A 11 -6.21 1.15 1.74
N LEU A 12 -5.05 1.63 2.19
CA LEU A 12 -3.91 1.92 1.34
C LEU A 12 -2.75 1.00 1.71
N VAL A 13 -2.35 0.13 0.79
CA VAL A 13 -1.21 -0.77 0.92
C VAL A 13 -0.12 -0.32 -0.03
N THR A 14 1.04 0.05 0.53
CA THR A 14 2.26 0.26 -0.26
C THR A 14 3.17 -0.94 -0.10
N LEU A 15 3.41 -1.64 -1.21
CA LEU A 15 4.39 -2.71 -1.36
C LEU A 15 5.76 -2.07 -1.56
N ASP A 16 6.47 -1.82 -0.46
CA ASP A 16 7.67 -0.99 -0.44
C ASP A 16 8.75 -1.57 -1.36
N THR A 17 9.23 -0.78 -2.33
CA THR A 17 10.22 -1.17 -3.37
C THR A 17 9.73 -2.11 -4.49
N LEU A 18 8.45 -2.49 -4.55
CA LEU A 18 7.95 -3.41 -5.58
C LEU A 18 8.10 -2.86 -7.02
N ARG A 19 8.93 -3.53 -7.82
CA ARG A 19 9.05 -3.29 -9.26
C ARG A 19 7.82 -3.76 -10.04
N HIS A 20 7.40 -2.98 -11.04
CA HIS A 20 6.29 -3.32 -11.93
C HIS A 20 6.52 -4.61 -12.72
N ASP A 21 7.72 -4.80 -13.29
CA ASP A 21 8.06 -5.96 -14.13
C ASP A 21 7.92 -7.28 -13.36
N VAL A 22 8.37 -7.32 -12.10
CA VAL A 22 8.22 -8.48 -11.23
C VAL A 22 6.76 -8.73 -10.89
N ALA A 23 5.99 -7.68 -10.58
CA ALA A 23 4.58 -7.80 -10.23
C ALA A 23 3.74 -8.37 -11.39
N VAL A 24 3.99 -7.89 -12.61
CA VAL A 24 3.32 -8.38 -13.84
C VAL A 24 3.73 -9.81 -14.15
N GLU A 25 5.02 -10.14 -14.08
CA GLU A 25 5.51 -11.51 -14.33
C GLU A 25 4.84 -12.51 -13.38
N LEU A 26 4.80 -12.21 -12.08
CA LEU A 26 4.21 -13.10 -11.09
C LEU A 26 2.69 -13.24 -11.24
N ALA A 27 1.99 -12.16 -11.60
CA ALA A 27 0.56 -12.22 -11.92
C ALA A 27 0.30 -13.14 -13.12
N ALA A 28 1.03 -12.93 -14.22
CA ALA A 28 0.90 -13.73 -15.44
C ALA A 28 1.26 -15.21 -15.23
N ALA A 29 2.21 -15.49 -14.34
CA ALA A 29 2.60 -16.84 -13.96
C ALA A 29 1.66 -17.51 -12.94
N GLY A 30 0.62 -16.81 -12.46
CA GLY A 30 -0.31 -17.34 -11.44
C GLY A 30 0.33 -17.55 -10.06
N ARG A 31 1.45 -16.87 -9.78
CA ARG A 31 2.24 -17.03 -8.54
C ARG A 31 1.79 -16.11 -7.40
N ILE A 32 0.91 -15.16 -7.70
CA ILE A 32 0.29 -14.27 -6.71
C ILE A 32 -1.26 -14.34 -6.76
N PRO A 33 -1.86 -15.54 -6.60
CA PRO A 33 -3.29 -15.75 -6.81
C PRO A 33 -4.19 -14.95 -5.85
N HIS A 34 -3.73 -14.67 -4.62
CA HIS A 34 -4.56 -13.97 -3.63
C HIS A 34 -4.71 -12.48 -3.95
N LEU A 35 -3.69 -11.88 -4.54
CA LEU A 35 -3.69 -10.50 -5.02
C LEU A 35 -4.34 -10.42 -6.41
N ALA A 36 -3.89 -11.27 -7.36
CA ALA A 36 -4.31 -11.21 -8.76
C ALA A 36 -5.83 -11.29 -8.95
N ARG A 37 -6.54 -12.08 -8.13
CA ARG A 37 -8.00 -12.20 -8.17
C ARG A 37 -8.76 -10.89 -7.90
N HIS A 38 -8.13 -9.89 -7.27
CA HIS A 38 -8.71 -8.58 -6.99
C HIS A 38 -8.29 -7.51 -7.99
N LEU A 39 -7.28 -7.78 -8.83
CA LEU A 39 -6.81 -6.82 -9.82
C LEU A 39 -7.90 -6.57 -10.88
N PRO A 40 -8.27 -5.31 -11.17
CA PRO A 40 -9.16 -4.99 -12.27
C PRO A 40 -8.63 -5.56 -13.59
N GLY A 41 -9.46 -6.32 -14.31
CA GLY A 41 -9.04 -7.00 -15.54
C GLY A 41 -7.96 -8.08 -15.35
N GLY A 42 -7.67 -8.48 -14.10
CA GLY A 42 -6.66 -9.48 -13.76
C GLY A 42 -5.21 -9.00 -13.87
N GLY A 43 -4.97 -7.69 -14.01
CA GLY A 43 -3.63 -7.13 -14.25
C GLY A 43 -3.32 -5.88 -13.45
N TRP A 44 -2.03 -5.60 -13.28
CA TRP A 44 -1.54 -4.36 -12.70
C TRP A 44 -1.62 -3.22 -13.71
N GLU A 45 -1.94 -2.02 -13.25
CA GLU A 45 -1.72 -0.81 -14.03
C GLU A 45 -0.24 -0.40 -13.93
N GLU A 46 0.35 -0.09 -15.08
CA GLU A 46 1.68 0.51 -15.15
C GLU A 46 1.62 2.00 -14.81
N ARG A 47 2.32 2.39 -13.73
CA ARG A 47 2.32 3.77 -13.25
C ARG A 47 3.72 4.27 -12.91
N HIS A 48 3.91 5.58 -12.90
CA HIS A 48 5.11 6.23 -12.41
C HIS A 48 4.96 6.61 -10.93
N ALA A 49 5.95 6.23 -10.13
CA ALA A 49 6.08 6.61 -8.74
C ALA A 49 6.17 8.14 -8.60
N PRO A 50 5.56 8.73 -7.56
CA PRO A 50 5.65 10.16 -7.33
C PRO A 50 7.00 10.59 -6.70
N GLY A 51 7.83 9.63 -6.29
CA GLY A 51 9.20 9.87 -5.85
C GLY A 51 10.04 8.59 -5.89
N SER A 52 11.37 8.71 -5.98
CA SER A 52 12.29 7.57 -6.16
C SER A 52 12.73 6.86 -4.87
N PHE A 53 12.12 7.20 -3.73
CA PHE A 53 12.37 6.56 -2.44
C PHE A 53 11.23 6.83 -1.46
N THR A 54 11.13 5.99 -0.42
CA THR A 54 10.01 5.94 0.51
C THR A 54 9.54 7.31 0.99
N TYR A 55 10.41 8.13 1.59
CA TYR A 55 9.97 9.39 2.20
C TYR A 55 9.34 10.36 1.21
N ALA A 56 10.01 10.61 0.07
CA ALA A 56 9.49 11.51 -0.95
C ALA A 56 8.20 10.99 -1.58
N SER A 57 8.15 9.68 -1.87
CA SER A 57 6.96 9.07 -2.47
C SER A 57 5.75 9.15 -1.54
N HIS A 58 5.92 8.84 -0.26
CA HIS A 58 4.81 8.87 0.70
C HIS A 58 4.36 10.30 1.06
N GLN A 59 5.26 11.28 1.11
CA GLN A 59 4.87 12.68 1.22
C GLN A 59 3.94 13.09 0.07
N ALA A 60 4.30 12.71 -1.17
CA ALA A 60 3.49 13.00 -2.33
C ALA A 60 2.15 12.23 -2.31
N MET A 61 2.16 10.94 -1.97
CA MET A 61 0.94 10.14 -1.83
C MET A 61 -0.01 10.71 -0.79
N PHE A 62 0.49 11.10 0.39
CA PHE A 62 -0.33 11.73 1.43
C PHE A 62 -0.75 13.16 1.04
N ALA A 63 -0.08 13.84 0.12
CA ALA A 63 -0.60 15.07 -0.50
C ALA A 63 -1.63 14.82 -1.64
N GLY A 64 -2.00 13.56 -1.91
CA GLY A 64 -2.95 13.15 -2.95
C GLY A 64 -2.33 12.79 -4.30
N PHE A 65 -1.00 12.73 -4.41
CA PHE A 65 -0.29 12.30 -5.62
C PHE A 65 0.06 10.82 -5.53
N LEU A 66 -0.92 9.96 -5.78
CA LEU A 66 -0.69 8.53 -5.99
C LEU A 66 0.16 8.28 -7.25
N PRO A 67 0.71 7.07 -7.46
CA PRO A 67 1.38 6.72 -8.69
C PRO A 67 0.50 7.09 -9.90
N THR A 68 1.11 7.77 -10.87
CA THR A 68 0.42 8.36 -12.02
C THR A 68 0.46 7.39 -13.20
N PRO A 69 -0.63 7.18 -13.96
CA PRO A 69 -0.59 6.35 -15.16
C PRO A 69 0.62 6.67 -16.07
N ALA A 70 1.30 5.63 -16.56
CA ALA A 70 2.52 5.81 -17.36
C ALA A 70 2.26 6.39 -18.76
N SER A 71 1.00 6.39 -19.22
CA SER A 71 0.60 7.00 -20.49
C SER A 71 0.67 8.53 -20.46
N PRO A 72 1.00 9.21 -21.57
CA PRO A 72 0.98 10.67 -21.64
C PRO A 72 -0.40 11.29 -21.38
N GLY A 73 -0.42 12.52 -20.86
CA GLY A 73 -1.63 13.32 -20.71
C GLY A 73 -2.06 13.57 -19.26
N PRO A 74 -3.10 14.39 -19.05
CA PRO A 74 -3.66 14.63 -17.73
C PRO A 74 -4.42 13.41 -17.23
N HIS A 75 -4.20 13.05 -15.95
CA HIS A 75 -4.87 11.92 -15.31
C HIS A 75 -5.63 12.40 -14.07
N PRO A 76 -6.95 12.18 -13.99
CA PRO A 76 -7.73 12.52 -12.81
C PRO A 76 -7.19 11.82 -11.55
N ARG A 77 -7.08 12.56 -10.46
CA ARG A 77 -6.63 12.01 -9.17
C ARG A 77 -7.80 11.52 -8.33
N LEU A 78 -7.60 10.44 -7.58
CA LEU A 78 -8.58 9.99 -6.58
C LEU A 78 -8.75 10.99 -5.44
N PHE A 79 -7.63 11.61 -5.04
CA PHE A 79 -7.54 12.56 -3.94
C PHE A 79 -6.78 13.81 -4.39
N ALA A 80 -7.17 14.99 -3.92
CA ALA A 80 -6.43 16.21 -4.21
C ALA A 80 -6.52 17.19 -3.03
N ALA A 81 -5.37 17.63 -2.51
CA ALA A 81 -5.33 18.81 -1.67
C ALA A 81 -5.78 20.03 -2.49
N ARG A 82 -6.53 20.94 -1.88
CA ARG A 82 -6.87 22.21 -2.52
C ARG A 82 -5.65 23.13 -2.52
N PHE A 83 -5.09 23.38 -3.70
CA PHE A 83 -4.07 24.40 -3.92
C PHE A 83 -4.22 25.02 -5.32
N ALA A 84 -3.70 26.24 -5.51
CA ALA A 84 -3.72 26.90 -6.80
C ALA A 84 -2.88 26.12 -7.82
N GLY A 85 -3.43 25.84 -9.00
CA GLY A 85 -2.74 25.08 -10.06
C GLY A 85 -3.00 23.57 -10.06
N SER A 86 -4.00 23.06 -9.34
CA SER A 86 -4.44 21.67 -9.49
C SER A 86 -5.19 21.47 -10.81
N GLU A 87 -4.47 21.00 -11.85
CA GLU A 87 -5.02 20.77 -13.19
C GLU A 87 -5.72 19.40 -13.36
N THR A 88 -5.60 18.51 -12.37
CA THR A 88 -6.03 17.10 -12.46
C THR A 88 -7.15 16.72 -11.47
N THR A 89 -7.86 17.71 -10.94
CA THR A 89 -9.07 17.51 -10.14
C THR A 89 -10.29 17.32 -11.06
N ALA A 90 -11.08 16.26 -10.84
CA ALA A 90 -12.31 15.96 -11.60
C ALA A 90 -13.51 15.76 -10.65
N ASP A 91 -14.73 15.65 -11.19
CA ASP A 91 -15.99 15.53 -10.40
C ASP A 91 -16.00 14.36 -9.40
N GLY A 92 -15.23 13.30 -9.68
CA GLY A 92 -15.08 12.13 -8.79
C GLY A 92 -13.97 12.25 -7.75
N THR A 93 -13.12 13.27 -7.81
CA THR A 93 -11.99 13.47 -6.90
C THR A 93 -12.46 13.88 -5.51
N PHE A 94 -11.95 13.24 -4.45
CA PHE A 94 -12.12 13.76 -3.11
C PHE A 94 -11.13 14.90 -2.87
N VAL A 95 -11.66 16.12 -2.78
CA VAL A 95 -10.86 17.33 -2.54
C VAL A 95 -10.87 17.64 -1.05
N PHE A 96 -9.69 17.84 -0.46
CA PHE A 96 -9.55 18.14 0.96
C PHE A 96 -8.80 19.47 1.18
N ASP A 97 -9.17 20.18 2.25
CA ASP A 97 -8.66 21.51 2.62
C ASP A 97 -7.61 21.46 3.75
N THR A 98 -7.01 20.29 3.95
CA THR A 98 -5.94 20.04 4.93
C THR A 98 -4.58 19.87 4.24
N PRO A 99 -3.45 19.98 4.98
CA PRO A 99 -2.11 19.81 4.40
C PRO A 99 -1.85 18.43 3.78
N ASP A 100 -2.60 17.42 4.23
CA ASP A 100 -2.45 16.03 3.80
C ASP A 100 -3.80 15.28 3.87
N LEU A 101 -3.88 14.18 3.12
CA LEU A 101 -5.04 13.29 3.01
C LEU A 101 -5.38 12.65 4.35
N VAL A 102 -4.40 12.36 5.20
CA VAL A 102 -4.63 11.69 6.48
C VAL A 102 -5.44 12.60 7.41
N SER A 103 -5.01 13.86 7.56
CA SER A 103 -5.76 14.87 8.31
C SER A 103 -7.10 15.21 7.65
N GLY A 104 -7.19 15.17 6.32
CA GLY A 104 -8.44 15.38 5.58
C GLY A 104 -9.47 14.28 5.86
N LEU A 105 -9.05 13.02 5.82
CA LEU A 105 -9.91 11.88 6.17
C LEU A 105 -10.29 11.90 7.65
N ALA A 106 -9.39 12.31 8.54
CA ALA A 106 -9.72 12.49 9.96
C ALA A 106 -10.83 13.55 10.16
N ALA A 107 -10.81 14.64 9.39
CA ALA A 107 -11.87 15.65 9.41
C ALA A 107 -13.23 15.11 8.91
N GLU A 108 -13.22 14.13 7.99
CA GLU A 108 -14.40 13.37 7.53
C GLU A 108 -14.83 12.26 8.52
N GLY A 109 -14.27 12.26 9.73
CA GLY A 109 -14.62 11.35 10.81
C GLY A 109 -14.04 9.94 10.67
N TYR A 110 -12.99 9.76 9.86
CA TYR A 110 -12.24 8.50 9.83
C TYR A 110 -11.31 8.38 11.05
N ARG A 111 -11.19 7.16 11.57
CA ARG A 111 -10.05 6.77 12.39
C ARG A 111 -8.89 6.50 11.45
N THR A 112 -7.79 7.23 11.58
CA THR A 112 -6.61 7.06 10.73
C THR A 112 -5.53 6.24 11.43
N VAL A 113 -5.17 5.11 10.85
CA VAL A 113 -4.20 4.16 11.43
C VAL A 113 -3.10 3.84 10.44
N CYS A 114 -1.85 3.93 10.89
CA CYS A 114 -0.66 3.51 10.16
C CYS A 114 -0.07 2.24 10.79
N ILE A 115 0.23 1.24 9.96
CA ILE A 115 1.07 0.11 10.32
C ILE A 115 2.37 0.23 9.51
N GLY A 116 3.44 0.63 10.19
CA GLY A 116 4.73 0.91 9.59
C GLY A 116 5.59 -0.33 9.40
N GLY A 117 6.46 -0.32 8.39
CA GLY A 117 7.41 -1.40 8.13
C GLY A 117 8.86 -0.92 7.98
N VAL A 118 9.10 0.11 7.17
CA VAL A 118 10.45 0.59 6.87
C VAL A 118 10.90 1.75 7.77
N GLY A 119 12.16 2.18 7.63
CA GLY A 119 12.80 3.16 8.52
C GLY A 119 12.08 4.51 8.65
N PHE A 120 11.32 4.93 7.63
CA PHE A 120 10.53 6.17 7.68
C PHE A 120 9.20 6.03 8.44
N PHE A 121 8.84 4.80 8.82
CA PHE A 121 7.62 4.47 9.57
C PHE A 121 7.89 3.76 10.90
N ASN A 122 9.15 3.65 11.32
CA ASN A 122 9.53 2.81 12.46
C ASN A 122 9.40 3.47 13.85
N ARG A 123 9.16 4.80 13.90
CA ARG A 123 9.05 5.58 15.15
C ARG A 123 10.28 5.55 16.08
N GLN A 124 11.43 5.04 15.62
CA GLN A 124 12.63 4.89 16.45
C GLN A 124 13.52 6.15 16.49
N GLY A 125 13.12 7.21 15.79
CA GLY A 125 13.81 8.51 15.81
C GLY A 125 12.95 9.62 15.22
N PRO A 126 13.43 10.89 15.22
CA PRO A 126 12.65 12.02 14.74
C PRO A 126 12.18 11.86 13.29
N LEU A 127 13.09 11.46 12.38
CA LEU A 127 12.75 11.26 10.97
C LEU A 127 11.75 10.11 10.77
N GLY A 128 11.99 8.97 11.44
CA GLY A 128 11.10 7.80 11.39
C GLY A 128 9.75 8.00 12.06
N SER A 129 9.49 9.17 12.66
CA SER A 129 8.22 9.54 13.27
C SER A 129 7.43 10.58 12.46
N VAL A 130 8.01 11.15 11.39
CA VAL A 130 7.34 12.21 10.60
C VAL A 130 6.09 11.69 9.91
N LEU A 131 6.22 10.63 9.08
CA LEU A 131 5.07 10.06 8.35
C LEU A 131 4.08 9.37 9.30
N PRO A 132 4.52 8.54 10.28
CA PRO A 132 3.64 8.05 11.34
C PRO A 132 2.86 9.13 12.08
N GLY A 133 3.48 10.28 12.33
CA GLY A 133 2.90 11.39 13.08
C GLY A 133 1.72 12.09 12.38
N MET A 134 1.47 11.80 11.10
CA MET A 134 0.28 12.27 10.38
C MET A 134 -1.00 11.51 10.79
N PHE A 135 -0.85 10.31 11.36
CA PHE A 135 -1.97 9.43 11.72
C PHE A 135 -2.37 9.61 13.19
N GLN A 136 -3.66 9.43 13.49
CA GLN A 136 -4.16 9.42 14.88
C GLN A 136 -3.62 8.22 15.67
N GLU A 137 -3.27 7.14 14.98
CA GLU A 137 -2.72 5.92 15.55
C GLU A 137 -1.62 5.37 14.63
N SER A 138 -0.49 4.97 15.21
CA SER A 138 0.58 4.34 14.45
C SER A 138 1.23 3.20 15.22
N HIS A 139 1.41 2.07 14.54
CA HIS A 139 2.02 0.85 15.08
C HIS A 139 3.34 0.55 14.38
N TRP A 140 4.34 0.23 15.18
CA TRP A 140 5.57 -0.41 14.74
C TRP A 140 6.12 -1.27 15.88
N GLU A 141 6.62 -2.45 15.55
CA GLU A 141 7.41 -3.31 16.42
C GLU A 141 8.53 -3.97 15.59
N PRO A 142 9.62 -4.46 16.21
CA PRO A 142 10.77 -5.01 15.48
C PRO A 142 10.40 -6.08 14.46
N GLY A 143 9.38 -6.87 14.78
CA GLY A 143 8.84 -7.90 13.92
C GLY A 143 8.21 -7.39 12.63
N PHE A 144 7.81 -6.12 12.52
CA PHE A 144 7.31 -5.51 11.27
C PHE A 144 8.43 -4.99 10.37
N GLY A 145 9.68 -4.97 10.86
CA GLY A 145 10.81 -4.36 10.19
C GLY A 145 11.32 -5.14 8.98
N VAL A 146 12.13 -4.47 8.15
CA VAL A 146 12.79 -5.05 6.95
C VAL A 146 13.70 -6.24 7.25
N ALA A 147 14.16 -6.39 8.49
CA ALA A 147 15.01 -7.51 8.90
C ALA A 147 14.22 -8.76 9.35
N SER A 148 12.89 -8.67 9.39
CA SER A 148 12.02 -9.74 9.86
C SER A 148 11.49 -10.59 8.70
N PRO A 149 11.78 -11.92 8.68
CA PRO A 149 11.22 -12.85 7.68
C PRO A 149 9.70 -13.00 7.75
N THR A 150 9.11 -12.63 8.89
CA THR A 150 7.67 -12.74 9.19
C THR A 150 6.98 -11.37 9.20
N SER A 151 7.64 -10.35 8.66
CA SER A 151 7.19 -8.95 8.76
C SER A 151 5.75 -8.72 8.36
N PHE A 152 5.39 -9.14 7.15
CA PHE A 152 4.05 -8.90 6.66
C PHE A 152 2.98 -9.70 7.41
N GLU A 153 3.22 -10.96 7.78
CA GLU A 153 2.27 -11.71 8.61
C GLU A 153 1.98 -11.02 9.94
N GLU A 154 3.01 -10.47 10.58
CA GLU A 154 2.87 -9.75 11.85
C GLU A 154 2.15 -8.40 11.67
N GLN A 155 2.43 -7.67 10.58
CA GLN A 155 1.68 -6.47 10.20
C GLN A 155 0.19 -6.78 9.96
N VAL A 156 -0.11 -7.92 9.33
CA VAL A 156 -1.49 -8.38 9.13
C VAL A 156 -2.16 -8.73 10.46
N ALA A 157 -1.46 -9.42 11.37
CA ALA A 157 -1.96 -9.72 12.71
C ALA A 157 -2.26 -8.43 13.50
N ARG A 158 -1.47 -7.37 13.32
CA ARG A 158 -1.75 -6.05 13.88
C ARG A 158 -2.99 -5.40 13.24
N ALA A 159 -3.13 -5.48 11.92
CA ALA A 159 -4.29 -4.97 11.20
C ALA A 159 -5.60 -5.63 11.67
N GLU A 160 -5.59 -6.96 11.82
CA GLU A 160 -6.73 -7.74 12.36
C GLU A 160 -7.17 -7.21 13.73
N LYS A 161 -6.21 -6.94 14.63
CA LYS A 161 -6.49 -6.38 15.97
C LYS A 161 -7.07 -4.97 15.91
N VAL A 162 -6.49 -4.09 15.07
CA VAL A 162 -6.98 -2.72 14.87
C VAL A 162 -8.42 -2.73 14.39
N VAL A 163 -8.72 -3.52 13.35
CA VAL A 163 -10.07 -3.60 12.79
C VAL A 163 -11.04 -4.15 13.82
N ALA A 164 -10.71 -5.25 14.51
CA ALA A 164 -11.60 -5.90 15.48
C ALA A 164 -11.94 -5.01 16.68
N ALA A 165 -11.03 -4.09 17.07
CA ALA A 165 -11.25 -3.17 18.18
C ALA A 165 -12.15 -1.97 17.84
N LEU A 166 -12.42 -1.70 16.56
CA LEU A 166 -13.16 -0.51 16.15
C LEU A 166 -14.67 -0.77 16.06
N PRO A 167 -15.52 0.08 16.67
CA PRO A 167 -16.96 -0.03 16.56
C PRO A 167 -17.40 0.12 15.10
N ARG A 168 -18.50 -0.54 14.71
CA ARG A 168 -18.95 -0.63 13.31
C ARG A 168 -19.18 0.75 12.70
N GLU A 169 -19.63 1.71 13.50
CA GLU A 169 -19.95 3.08 13.12
C GLU A 169 -18.69 3.89 12.76
N GLN A 170 -17.55 3.55 13.37
CA GLN A 170 -16.27 4.21 13.14
C GLN A 170 -15.64 3.73 11.82
N ARG A 171 -15.67 4.62 10.82
CA ARG A 171 -14.91 4.47 9.57
C ARG A 171 -13.42 4.43 9.85
N LEU A 172 -12.71 3.62 9.09
CA LEU A 172 -11.28 3.39 9.19
C LEU A 172 -10.60 3.77 7.88
N PHE A 173 -9.53 4.57 7.99
CA PHE A 173 -8.49 4.65 6.98
C PHE A 173 -7.27 3.91 7.52
N LEU A 174 -7.00 2.74 6.96
CA LEU A 174 -5.86 1.91 7.31
C LEU A 174 -4.78 2.04 6.25
N PHE A 175 -3.60 2.48 6.66
CA PHE A 175 -2.40 2.49 5.85
C PHE A 175 -1.45 1.38 6.31
N VAL A 176 -0.93 0.60 5.37
CA VAL A 176 0.06 -0.46 5.63
C VAL A 176 1.27 -0.27 4.71
N ASN A 177 2.42 0.03 5.29
CA ASN A 177 3.71 0.06 4.60
C ASN A 177 4.38 -1.31 4.72
N VAL A 178 4.24 -2.14 3.67
CA VAL A 178 4.72 -3.52 3.66
C VAL A 178 6.22 -3.56 3.46
N SER A 179 6.97 -4.01 4.46
CA SER A 179 8.44 -4.00 4.46
C SER A 179 9.10 -5.20 3.78
N ALA A 180 8.36 -6.29 3.55
CA ALA A 180 8.92 -7.59 3.17
C ALA A 180 9.73 -7.58 1.86
N LEU A 181 9.41 -6.69 0.92
CA LEU A 181 10.12 -6.58 -0.35
C LEU A 181 11.37 -5.68 -0.25
N HIS A 182 11.39 -4.74 0.69
CA HIS A 182 12.54 -3.88 0.90
C HIS A 182 13.73 -4.70 1.41
N GLN A 183 14.93 -4.36 0.96
CA GLN A 183 16.16 -5.01 1.38
C GLN A 183 16.38 -4.97 2.91
N PRO A 184 16.91 -6.04 3.54
CA PRO A 184 17.23 -7.34 2.94
C PRO A 184 15.97 -8.18 2.63
N ASN A 185 15.94 -8.84 1.47
CA ASN A 185 14.85 -9.75 1.07
C ASN A 185 15.32 -11.16 0.66
N TRP A 186 16.64 -11.42 0.68
CA TRP A 186 17.24 -12.71 0.33
C TRP A 186 16.63 -13.90 1.06
N PHE A 187 16.25 -13.74 2.34
CA PHE A 187 15.72 -14.83 3.16
C PHE A 187 14.33 -15.34 2.73
N HIS A 188 13.66 -14.65 1.80
CA HIS A 188 12.40 -15.14 1.23
C HIS A 188 12.61 -16.21 0.15
N LEU A 189 13.80 -16.33 -0.44
CA LEU A 189 14.13 -17.34 -1.42
C LEU A 189 14.85 -18.53 -0.76
N PRO A 190 14.28 -19.75 -0.80
CA PRO A 190 14.97 -20.94 -0.28
C PRO A 190 16.35 -21.13 -0.92
N GLY A 191 17.37 -21.28 -0.08
CA GLY A 191 18.77 -21.48 -0.51
C GLY A 191 19.55 -20.21 -0.81
N ALA A 192 18.93 -19.02 -0.83
CA ALA A 192 19.66 -17.77 -0.88
C ALA A 192 20.33 -17.45 0.46
N THR A 193 21.44 -16.73 0.42
CA THR A 193 22.19 -16.34 1.62
C THR A 193 22.43 -14.84 1.67
N ARG A 194 22.76 -14.34 2.86
CA ARG A 194 23.11 -12.93 3.06
C ARG A 194 24.30 -12.50 2.19
N GLU A 195 25.26 -13.39 1.99
CA GLU A 195 26.48 -13.14 1.21
C GLU A 195 26.19 -13.02 -0.29
N ALA A 196 25.22 -13.79 -0.79
CA ALA A 196 24.73 -13.67 -2.17
C ALA A 196 23.97 -12.34 -2.39
N GLY A 197 23.42 -11.76 -1.32
CA GLY A 197 22.68 -10.52 -1.35
C GLY A 197 21.29 -10.66 -1.99
N ASP A 198 20.61 -9.53 -2.09
CA ASP A 198 19.29 -9.47 -2.73
C ASP A 198 19.42 -9.43 -4.25
N SER A 199 18.42 -9.98 -4.92
CA SER A 199 18.32 -10.06 -6.37
C SER A 199 16.86 -9.92 -6.80
N ARG A 200 16.64 -9.81 -8.12
CA ARG A 200 15.28 -9.87 -8.68
C ARG A 200 14.55 -11.18 -8.29
N ALA A 201 15.26 -12.29 -8.12
CA ALA A 201 14.68 -13.57 -7.74
C ALA A 201 14.22 -13.59 -6.27
N THR A 202 15.00 -13.00 -5.36
CA THR A 202 14.62 -12.89 -3.94
C THR A 202 13.48 -11.88 -3.76
N HIS A 203 13.48 -10.81 -4.57
CA HIS A 203 12.37 -9.86 -4.67
C HIS A 203 11.05 -10.52 -5.10
N ALA A 204 11.10 -11.40 -6.11
CA ALA A 204 9.95 -12.18 -6.54
C ALA A 204 9.43 -13.12 -5.43
N ALA A 205 10.34 -13.83 -4.75
CA ALA A 205 9.98 -14.70 -3.63
C ALA A 205 9.36 -13.92 -2.45
N ALA A 206 9.82 -12.69 -2.22
CA ALA A 206 9.23 -11.79 -1.23
C ALA A 206 7.79 -11.38 -1.59
N LEU A 207 7.49 -11.12 -2.87
CA LEU A 207 6.11 -10.84 -3.29
C LEU A 207 5.20 -12.07 -3.13
N GLU A 208 5.68 -13.27 -3.45
CA GLU A 208 4.93 -14.51 -3.18
C GLU A 208 4.69 -14.71 -1.69
N TYR A 209 5.65 -14.33 -0.83
CA TYR A 209 5.44 -14.30 0.61
C TYR A 209 4.32 -13.33 1.01
N VAL A 210 4.33 -12.10 0.48
CA VAL A 210 3.26 -11.13 0.73
C VAL A 210 1.90 -11.68 0.29
N ASP A 211 1.83 -12.29 -0.91
CA ASP A 211 0.59 -12.85 -1.45
C ASP A 211 -0.03 -13.93 -0.56
N ARG A 212 0.78 -14.79 0.08
CA ARG A 212 0.28 -15.80 1.03
C ARG A 212 -0.50 -15.21 2.21
N HIS A 213 -0.23 -13.96 2.59
CA HIS A 213 -0.87 -13.31 3.74
C HIS A 213 -1.83 -12.19 3.36
N ILE A 214 -1.78 -11.65 2.13
CA ILE A 214 -2.57 -10.47 1.73
C ILE A 214 -4.09 -10.72 1.81
N GLY A 215 -4.52 -11.96 1.57
CA GLY A 215 -5.92 -12.35 1.68
C GLY A 215 -6.50 -12.14 3.09
N ARG A 216 -5.69 -12.33 4.14
CA ARG A 216 -6.09 -12.05 5.54
C ARG A 216 -6.26 -10.55 5.78
N LEU A 217 -5.36 -9.72 5.24
CA LEU A 217 -5.51 -8.26 5.32
C LEU A 217 -6.80 -7.78 4.65
N PHE A 218 -7.10 -8.29 3.46
CA PHE A 218 -8.32 -7.93 2.73
C PHE A 218 -9.59 -8.41 3.44
N ALA A 219 -9.57 -9.61 4.01
CA ALA A 219 -10.67 -10.12 4.81
C ALA A 219 -10.90 -9.25 6.07
N ALA A 220 -9.82 -8.88 6.77
CA ALA A 220 -9.91 -7.96 7.90
C ALA A 220 -10.49 -6.61 7.46
N ALA A 221 -9.92 -5.99 6.43
CA ALA A 221 -10.32 -4.66 5.97
C ALA A 221 -11.79 -4.56 5.52
N SER A 222 -12.38 -5.66 5.04
CA SER A 222 -13.80 -5.71 4.63
C SER A 222 -14.74 -6.33 5.67
N SER A 223 -14.22 -6.86 6.77
CA SER A 223 -15.02 -7.61 7.76
C SER A 223 -16.17 -6.81 8.39
N ARG A 224 -16.00 -5.49 8.54
CA ARG A 224 -16.99 -4.61 9.18
C ARG A 224 -17.88 -3.90 8.18
N ARG A 225 -17.33 -3.52 7.02
CA ARG A 225 -18.04 -2.78 5.98
C ARG A 225 -17.31 -2.90 4.66
N ARG A 226 -17.99 -2.50 3.58
CA ARG A 226 -17.38 -2.37 2.27
C ARG A 226 -16.17 -1.44 2.35
N CYS A 227 -15.07 -1.88 1.75
CA CYS A 227 -13.78 -1.19 1.82
C CYS A 227 -13.29 -0.88 0.41
N PHE A 228 -12.79 0.35 0.19
CA PHE A 228 -12.09 0.70 -1.04
C PHE A 228 -10.59 0.57 -0.80
N ALA A 229 -9.98 -0.39 -1.48
CA ALA A 229 -8.57 -0.72 -1.33
C ALA A 229 -7.76 -0.14 -2.50
N ILE A 230 -6.62 0.46 -2.17
CA ILE A 230 -5.56 0.84 -3.11
C ILE A 230 -4.34 0.01 -2.75
N VAL A 231 -3.79 -0.71 -3.73
CA VAL A 231 -2.55 -1.48 -3.60
C VAL A 231 -1.59 -0.96 -4.66
N CYS A 232 -0.45 -0.45 -4.24
CA CYS A 232 0.55 0.07 -5.16
C CYS A 232 1.96 -0.08 -4.59
N SER A 233 2.96 0.29 -5.37
CA SER A 233 4.30 0.52 -4.84
C SER A 233 4.59 2.02 -4.71
N ASP A 234 5.44 2.36 -3.75
CA ASP A 234 5.95 3.70 -3.53
C ASP A 234 7.09 4.04 -4.48
N HIS A 235 7.95 3.08 -4.77
CA HIS A 235 8.99 3.11 -5.80
C HIS A 235 9.44 1.67 -6.08
N GLY A 236 10.22 1.44 -7.13
CA GLY A 236 10.90 0.18 -7.36
C GLY A 236 12.34 0.17 -6.81
N THR A 237 13.14 -0.81 -7.23
CA THR A 237 14.56 -0.94 -6.85
C THR A 237 15.35 -1.64 -7.97
N ALA A 238 16.62 -1.26 -8.14
CA ALA A 238 17.53 -1.89 -9.09
C ALA A 238 18.39 -2.98 -8.42
N TYR A 239 18.66 -4.06 -9.15
CA TYR A 239 19.46 -5.21 -8.75
C TYR A 239 20.67 -5.41 -9.67
N GLY A 240 21.35 -4.32 -10.02
CA GLY A 240 22.42 -4.29 -11.03
C GLY A 240 21.95 -3.89 -12.42
N ASP A 241 20.66 -3.54 -12.59
CA ASP A 241 20.09 -3.06 -13.85
C ASP A 241 20.91 -1.85 -14.36
N ASP A 242 21.47 -1.97 -15.57
CA ASP A 242 22.36 -0.96 -16.18
C ASP A 242 23.53 -0.49 -15.29
N GLY A 243 23.99 -1.36 -14.38
CA GLY A 243 25.04 -1.05 -13.40
C GLY A 243 24.56 -0.29 -12.16
N TYR A 244 23.25 -0.08 -12.02
CA TYR A 244 22.62 0.55 -10.85
C TYR A 244 22.10 -0.48 -9.84
N THR A 245 22.24 -0.17 -8.55
CA THR A 245 21.69 -0.97 -7.45
C THR A 245 20.97 -0.07 -6.45
N GLY A 246 19.82 -0.55 -5.96
CA GLY A 246 18.97 0.16 -5.01
C GLY A 246 18.04 1.18 -5.67
N HIS A 247 17.69 2.21 -4.92
CA HIS A 247 16.74 3.26 -5.30
C HIS A 247 17.33 4.65 -4.98
N ARG A 248 16.55 5.73 -5.19
CA ARG A 248 17.03 7.14 -5.29
C ARG A 248 17.77 7.46 -6.59
N LEU A 249 17.29 6.91 -7.70
CA LEU A 249 17.90 7.07 -9.02
C LEU A 249 16.84 7.13 -10.13
N GLY A 250 17.20 7.72 -11.27
CA GLY A 250 16.32 7.98 -12.41
C GLY A 250 16.07 6.79 -13.33
N HIS A 251 16.14 5.55 -12.83
CA HIS A 251 16.05 4.34 -13.66
C HIS A 251 14.61 3.81 -13.71
N PRO A 252 14.14 3.24 -14.85
CA PRO A 252 12.80 2.67 -14.97
C PRO A 252 12.45 1.62 -13.89
N ALA A 253 13.41 0.78 -13.50
CA ALA A 253 13.20 -0.19 -12.41
C ALA A 253 12.87 0.45 -11.04
N VAL A 254 13.08 1.76 -10.87
CA VAL A 254 12.71 2.52 -9.66
C VAL A 254 11.45 3.35 -9.87
N TRP A 255 11.25 3.91 -11.06
CA TRP A 255 10.12 4.81 -11.31
C TRP A 255 8.87 4.10 -11.79
N THR A 256 8.97 2.95 -12.46
CA THR A 256 7.82 2.19 -12.96
C THR A 256 7.33 1.22 -11.90
N VAL A 257 6.12 1.47 -11.38
CA VAL A 257 5.51 0.78 -10.25
C VAL A 257 4.14 0.19 -10.59
N PRO A 258 3.76 -0.93 -9.97
CA PRO A 258 2.42 -1.48 -10.11
C PRO A 258 1.42 -0.68 -9.28
N TYR A 259 0.20 -0.60 -9.79
CA TYR A 259 -0.92 0.02 -9.10
C TYR A 259 -2.22 -0.75 -9.40
N ALA A 260 -3.09 -0.84 -8.39
CA ALA A 260 -4.48 -1.24 -8.55
C ALA A 260 -5.34 -0.60 -7.44
N HIS A 261 -6.63 -0.40 -7.74
CA HIS A 261 -7.64 -0.16 -6.71
C HIS A 261 -8.91 -0.93 -7.01
N PHE A 262 -9.62 -1.33 -5.96
CA PHE A 262 -10.83 -2.15 -6.07
C PHE A 262 -11.67 -2.09 -4.80
N PHE A 263 -12.92 -2.54 -4.88
CA PHE A 263 -13.77 -2.73 -3.71
C PHE A 263 -13.58 -4.14 -3.12
N LEU A 264 -13.52 -4.19 -1.80
CA LEU A 264 -13.62 -5.40 -1.01
C LEU A 264 -15.01 -5.43 -0.38
N GLU A 265 -15.76 -6.48 -0.68
CA GLU A 265 -17.11 -6.67 -0.16
C GLU A 265 -17.07 -7.35 1.22
N PRO A 266 -17.92 -6.94 2.16
CA PRO A 266 -18.04 -7.62 3.44
C PRO A 266 -18.56 -9.05 3.23
N PRO A 267 -18.32 -9.98 4.19
CA PRO A 267 -18.97 -11.28 4.19
C PRO A 267 -20.49 -11.09 4.09
N VAL A 268 -21.14 -11.88 3.23
CA VAL A 268 -22.61 -11.89 3.17
C VAL A 268 -23.12 -12.42 4.50
N THR A 269 -23.72 -11.56 5.32
CA THR A 269 -24.48 -12.01 6.48
C THR A 269 -25.74 -12.69 5.93
N PRO A 270 -25.98 -13.98 6.16
CA PRO A 270 -27.27 -14.56 5.82
C PRO A 270 -28.35 -13.79 6.58
N GLU A 271 -29.36 -13.29 5.87
CA GLU A 271 -30.53 -12.70 6.53
C GLU A 271 -31.08 -13.73 7.53
N PRO A 272 -31.43 -13.32 8.77
CA PRO A 272 -32.15 -14.23 9.64
C PRO A 272 -33.44 -14.64 8.94
N GLU A 273 -33.61 -15.95 8.69
CA GLU A 273 -34.87 -16.50 8.21
C GLU A 273 -35.99 -15.89 9.06
N ALA A 274 -36.85 -15.10 8.41
CA ALA A 274 -38.06 -14.62 9.03
C ALA A 274 -38.84 -15.86 9.48
N ALA A 275 -38.83 -16.13 10.78
CA ALA A 275 -39.59 -17.20 11.39
C ALA A 275 -41.05 -17.04 10.93
N ARG A 276 -41.51 -18.00 10.10
CA ARG A 276 -42.91 -18.14 9.69
C ARG A 276 -43.71 -18.82 10.78
#